data_AF-A0A350PEI1-F1
#
_entry.id   AF-A0A350PEI1-F1
#
_cell.length_a   1.000
_cell.length_b   1.000
_cell.length_c   1.000
_cell.angle_alpha   90.00
_cell.angle_beta   90.00
_cell.angle_gamma   90.00
#
_symmetry.space_group_name_H-M   'P 1'
#
loop_
_entity.id
_entity.type
_entity.pdbx_description
1 polymer ?
#
loop_
_entity_poly.entity_id
_entity_poly.type
_entity_poly.pdbx_seq_one_letter_code
_entity_poly.pdbx_strand_id
1 'polypeptide(L)'
;SVKQRDFAGNVTDEFFSTGTILTVTPTIIDYNDSTFIHLDIAAERSNAQPDAVSTVIRKQEVTTKTLLLDGEATAVAGLYTTSETKIRRGVPILKDLPGWFFGLKYLFGYNSTDKIENELVIIIQAELEKTLSERMNEKLKSKGSILADSRSRFRNEMDYVMDKADPVVPPVLETVPDSSSTDEEAINE
;
A
#
# COMPACT_ATOMS: atom_id res chain seq x y z
N SER A 1 -8.63 -27.81 4.27
CA SER A 1 -10.04 -28.06 4.59
C SER A 1 -10.11 -28.78 5.92
N VAL A 2 -11.23 -28.63 6.63
CA VAL A 2 -11.59 -29.43 7.81
C VAL A 2 -12.68 -30.38 7.37
N LYS A 3 -12.55 -31.67 7.72
CA LYS A 3 -13.61 -32.64 7.51
C LYS A 3 -14.59 -32.54 8.66
N GLN A 4 -15.78 -32.04 8.41
CA GLN A 4 -16.85 -31.95 9.40
C GLN A 4 -17.96 -32.93 9.06
N ARG A 5 -18.60 -33.51 10.08
CA ARG A 5 -19.75 -34.40 9.90
C ARG A 5 -21.02 -33.60 10.16
N ASP A 6 -21.96 -33.62 9.21
CA ASP A 6 -23.25 -32.98 9.38
C ASP A 6 -24.16 -33.78 10.34
N PHE A 7 -25.33 -33.22 10.66
CA PHE A 7 -26.32 -33.90 11.51
C PHE A 7 -26.90 -35.17 10.88
N ALA A 8 -26.74 -35.37 9.57
CA ALA A 8 -27.18 -36.54 8.82
C ALA A 8 -26.08 -37.62 8.64
N GLY A 9 -24.86 -37.38 9.15
CA GLY A 9 -23.73 -38.31 9.11
C GLY A 9 -22.85 -38.22 7.86
N ASN A 10 -23.12 -37.28 6.95
CA ASN A 10 -22.29 -37.05 5.77
C ASN A 10 -21.01 -36.30 6.15
N VAL A 11 -19.93 -36.53 5.42
CA VAL A 11 -18.68 -35.78 5.57
C VAL A 11 -18.69 -34.62 4.58
N THR A 12 -18.62 -33.40 5.09
CA THR A 12 -18.48 -32.17 4.30
C THR A 12 -17.12 -31.55 4.54
N ASP A 13 -16.49 -31.07 3.47
CA ASP A 13 -15.23 -30.32 3.55
C ASP A 13 -15.54 -28.83 3.72
N GLU A 14 -15.14 -28.25 4.85
CA GLU A 14 -15.19 -26.79 5.07
C GLU A 14 -13.81 -26.18 4.83
N PHE A 15 -13.78 -25.08 4.08
CA PHE A 15 -12.57 -24.32 3.78
C PHE A 15 -12.51 -23.10 4.69
N PHE A 16 -11.42 -22.98 5.45
CA PHE A 16 -11.14 -21.81 6.26
C PHE A 16 -9.98 -21.05 5.66
N SER A 17 -10.15 -19.74 5.51
CA SER A 17 -9.06 -18.83 5.21
C SER A 17 -8.19 -18.70 6.46
N THR A 18 -6.90 -18.97 6.30
CA THR A 18 -5.90 -18.75 7.35
C THR A 18 -4.80 -17.86 6.83
N GLY A 19 -4.18 -17.07 7.70
CA GLY A 19 -3.16 -16.10 7.36
C GLY A 19 -3.29 -14.86 8.20
N THR A 20 -2.67 -13.77 7.75
CA THR A 20 -2.86 -12.44 8.32
C THR A 20 -3.90 -11.71 7.49
N ILE A 21 -5.00 -11.31 8.12
CA ILE A 21 -6.12 -10.61 7.49
C ILE A 21 -6.29 -9.28 8.21
N LEU A 22 -6.32 -8.19 7.46
CA LEU A 22 -6.57 -6.85 7.99
C LEU A 22 -7.72 -6.22 7.20
N THR A 23 -8.78 -5.88 7.91
CA THR A 23 -9.95 -5.17 7.38
C THR A 23 -10.01 -3.81 8.03
N VAL A 24 -10.02 -2.75 7.22
CA VAL A 24 -10.08 -1.37 7.70
C VAL A 24 -11.21 -0.65 6.97
N THR A 25 -12.10 -0.01 7.73
CA THR A 25 -13.15 0.84 7.18
C THR A 25 -12.88 2.28 7.60
N PRO A 26 -12.38 3.14 6.70
CA PRO A 26 -12.16 4.55 6.99
C PRO A 26 -13.44 5.37 6.86
N THR A 27 -13.61 6.36 7.73
CA THR A 27 -14.65 7.39 7.66
C THR A 27 -13.99 8.75 7.88
N ILE A 28 -14.23 9.68 6.97
CA ILE A 28 -13.72 11.05 7.09
C ILE A 28 -14.71 11.88 7.89
N ILE A 29 -14.21 12.60 8.90
CA ILE A 29 -15.01 13.45 9.78
C ILE A 29 -14.39 14.84 9.78
N ASP A 30 -15.11 15.81 9.24
CA ASP A 30 -14.73 17.22 9.29
C ASP A 30 -15.34 17.87 10.54
N TYR A 31 -14.50 18.46 11.39
CA TYR A 31 -14.92 19.17 12.60
C TYR A 31 -14.11 20.45 12.79
N ASN A 32 -14.80 21.59 12.79
CA ASN A 32 -14.20 22.92 12.75
C ASN A 32 -13.22 23.08 11.57
N ASP A 33 -11.94 23.35 11.85
CA ASP A 33 -10.87 23.54 10.87
C ASP A 33 -9.96 22.30 10.75
N SER A 34 -10.42 21.13 11.22
CA SER A 34 -9.63 19.89 11.21
C SER A 34 -10.42 18.73 10.61
N THR A 35 -9.72 17.97 9.76
CA THR A 35 -10.24 16.73 9.18
C THR A 35 -9.62 15.54 9.93
N PHE A 36 -10.49 14.68 10.45
CA PHE A 36 -10.10 13.45 11.12
C PHE A 36 -10.44 12.23 10.28
N ILE A 37 -9.60 11.21 10.37
CA ILE A 37 -9.77 9.90 9.77
C ILE A 37 -10.15 8.94 10.90
N HIS A 38 -11.43 8.59 10.98
CA HIS A 38 -11.90 7.54 11.88
C HIS A 38 -11.73 6.18 11.19
N LEU A 39 -11.05 5.25 11.85
CA LEU A 39 -10.78 3.92 11.33
C LEU A 39 -11.44 2.86 12.21
N ASP A 40 -12.34 2.07 11.64
CA ASP A 40 -12.77 0.80 12.21
C ASP A 40 -11.82 -0.30 11.71
N ILE A 41 -11.08 -0.92 12.62
CA ILE A 41 -10.01 -1.87 12.30
C ILE A 41 -10.36 -3.24 12.87
N ALA A 42 -10.33 -4.26 12.02
CA ALA A 42 -10.42 -5.66 12.41
C ALA A 42 -9.22 -6.42 11.82
N ALA A 43 -8.39 -6.99 12.68
CA ALA A 43 -7.21 -7.75 12.30
C ALA A 43 -7.28 -9.17 12.84
N GLU A 44 -6.94 -10.14 12.01
CA GLU A 44 -6.87 -11.56 12.34
C GLU A 44 -5.49 -12.10 11.96
N ARG A 45 -4.90 -12.92 12.83
CA ARG A 45 -3.77 -13.79 12.51
C ARG A 45 -4.13 -15.23 12.83
N SER A 46 -4.17 -16.05 11.80
CA SER A 46 -4.62 -17.44 11.85
C SER A 46 -3.56 -18.41 11.34
N ASN A 47 -3.37 -19.51 12.06
CA ASN A 47 -2.50 -20.61 11.66
C ASN A 47 -3.26 -21.95 11.71
N ALA A 48 -3.20 -22.72 10.63
CA ALA A 48 -3.75 -24.08 10.57
C ALA A 48 -2.66 -25.10 10.86
N GLN A 49 -2.89 -25.96 11.86
CA GLN A 49 -2.11 -27.17 12.07
C GLN A 49 -2.97 -28.40 11.76
N PRO A 50 -2.69 -29.10 10.66
CA PRO A 50 -3.32 -30.38 10.38
C PRO A 50 -2.94 -31.39 11.48
N ASP A 51 -3.94 -32.02 12.12
CA ASP A 51 -3.75 -33.17 13.01
C ASP A 51 -4.38 -34.42 12.37
N ALA A 52 -3.99 -35.60 12.84
CA ALA A 52 -4.40 -36.90 12.29
C ALA A 52 -5.93 -37.12 12.30
N VAL A 53 -6.66 -36.41 13.15
CA VAL A 53 -8.12 -36.52 13.31
C VAL A 53 -8.85 -35.26 12.85
N SER A 54 -8.29 -34.07 13.08
CA SER A 54 -8.90 -32.78 12.71
C SER A 54 -7.86 -31.67 12.57
N THR A 55 -8.07 -30.72 11.67
CA THR A 55 -7.20 -29.53 11.60
C THR A 55 -7.54 -28.56 12.74
N VAL A 56 -6.55 -28.23 13.57
CA VAL A 56 -6.69 -27.19 14.60
C VAL A 56 -6.33 -25.84 13.98
N ILE A 57 -7.26 -24.88 14.04
CA ILE A 57 -7.03 -23.51 13.59
C ILE A 57 -6.86 -22.63 14.82
N ARG A 58 -5.66 -22.06 14.98
CA ARG A 58 -5.38 -21.09 16.05
C ARG A 58 -5.52 -19.69 15.48
N LYS A 59 -6.36 -18.86 16.12
CA LYS A 59 -6.67 -17.49 15.69
C LYS A 59 -6.32 -16.49 16.79
N GLN A 60 -5.79 -15.34 16.38
CA GLN A 60 -5.61 -14.14 17.20
C GLN A 60 -6.38 -13.02 16.51
N GLU A 61 -7.25 -12.33 17.23
CA GLU A 61 -8.13 -11.30 16.66
C GLU A 61 -8.09 -10.02 17.49
N VAL A 62 -8.09 -8.87 16.81
CA VAL A 62 -8.15 -7.55 17.41
C VAL A 62 -9.17 -6.72 16.63
N THR A 63 -10.17 -6.18 17.33
CA THR A 63 -11.10 -5.19 16.78
C THR A 63 -10.95 -3.90 17.58
N THR A 64 -10.64 -2.80 16.91
CA THR A 64 -10.45 -1.48 17.54
C THR A 64 -10.99 -0.36 16.67
N LYS A 65 -11.12 0.82 17.27
CA LYS A 65 -11.44 2.06 16.59
C LYS A 65 -10.38 3.10 16.92
N THR A 66 -9.93 3.86 15.94
CA THR A 66 -8.99 4.96 16.17
C THR A 66 -9.41 6.20 15.40
N LEU A 67 -9.00 7.35 15.89
CA LEU A 67 -9.18 8.65 15.25
C LEU A 67 -7.79 9.23 14.99
N LEU A 68 -7.48 9.54 13.75
CA LEU A 68 -6.17 10.02 13.29
C LEU A 68 -6.31 11.34 12.53
N LEU A 69 -5.30 12.19 12.58
CA LEU A 69 -5.13 13.28 11.63
C LEU A 69 -4.50 12.77 10.33
N ASP A 70 -4.49 13.64 9.30
CA ASP A 70 -3.85 13.35 8.02
C ASP A 70 -2.34 13.08 8.19
N GLY A 71 -1.90 11.91 7.73
CA GLY A 71 -0.52 11.43 7.83
C GLY A 71 -0.13 10.90 9.22
N GLU A 72 -1.02 10.92 10.21
CA GLU A 72 -0.74 10.45 11.56
C GLU A 72 -0.68 8.91 11.64
N ALA A 73 0.25 8.40 12.45
CA ALA A 73 0.42 6.98 12.71
C ALA A 73 0.12 6.66 14.18
N THR A 74 -0.60 5.56 14.42
CA THR A 74 -0.88 5.06 15.77
C THR A 74 -0.54 3.58 15.89
N ALA A 75 -0.18 3.16 17.11
CA ALA A 75 0.04 1.78 17.46
C ALA A 75 -1.15 1.24 18.26
N VAL A 76 -1.82 0.25 17.70
CA VAL A 76 -2.87 -0.53 18.36
C VAL A 76 -2.20 -1.78 18.93
N ALA A 77 -1.92 -1.77 20.24
CA ALA A 77 -1.42 -2.94 20.94
C ALA A 77 -2.50 -4.03 21.00
N GLY A 78 -2.18 -5.23 20.49
CA GLY A 78 -3.08 -6.39 20.47
C GLY A 78 -2.78 -7.40 21.57
N LEU A 79 -3.74 -8.29 21.79
CA LEU A 79 -3.73 -9.33 22.83
C LEU A 79 -2.43 -10.15 22.81
N TYR A 80 -1.80 -10.30 23.98
CA TYR A 80 -0.65 -11.17 24.23
C TYR A 80 -1.13 -12.45 24.94
N THR A 81 -0.66 -13.62 24.51
CA THR A 81 -0.86 -14.87 25.26
C THR A 81 0.48 -15.57 25.46
N THR A 82 0.80 -15.84 26.71
CA THR A 82 1.99 -16.60 27.12
C THR A 82 1.53 -17.91 27.75
N SER A 83 1.96 -19.03 27.18
CA SER A 83 1.77 -20.37 27.74
C SER A 83 3.12 -20.90 28.20
N GLU A 84 3.24 -21.20 29.50
CA GLU A 84 4.43 -21.85 30.07
C GLU A 84 4.06 -23.26 30.54
N THR A 85 4.71 -24.27 29.98
CA THR A 85 4.53 -25.68 30.34
C THR A 85 5.81 -26.20 30.95
N LYS A 86 5.80 -26.51 32.24
CA LYS A 86 6.93 -27.10 32.97
C LYS A 86 6.72 -28.60 33.12
N ILE A 87 7.54 -29.41 32.45
CA ILE A 87 7.52 -30.88 32.50
C ILE A 87 8.79 -31.37 33.18
N ARG A 88 8.65 -32.06 34.32
CA ARG A 88 9.76 -32.73 34.99
C ARG A 88 9.85 -34.17 34.51
N ARG A 89 10.91 -34.51 33.76
CA ARG A 89 11.18 -35.87 33.26
C ARG A 89 12.32 -36.51 34.06
N GLY A 90 12.27 -37.82 34.27
CA GLY A 90 13.28 -38.53 35.05
C GLY A 90 12.84 -39.94 35.42
N VAL A 91 13.70 -40.68 36.10
CA VAL A 91 13.38 -42.04 36.56
C VAL A 91 12.29 -41.95 37.64
N PRO A 92 11.15 -42.67 37.48
CA PRO A 92 10.10 -42.72 38.49
C PRO A 92 10.69 -43.10 39.86
N ILE A 93 10.14 -42.56 40.96
CA ILE A 93 10.62 -42.70 42.34
C ILE A 93 11.94 -41.94 42.62
N LEU A 94 12.99 -42.12 41.80
CA LEU A 94 14.29 -41.48 42.03
C LEU A 94 14.26 -39.96 41.79
N LYS A 95 13.45 -39.49 40.83
CA LYS A 95 13.31 -38.04 40.56
C LYS A 95 12.54 -37.27 41.64
N ASP A 96 11.80 -37.98 42.49
CA ASP A 96 10.91 -37.44 43.55
C ASP A 96 11.44 -37.80 44.96
N LEU A 97 12.72 -38.18 45.07
CA LEU A 97 13.38 -38.52 46.33
C LEU A 97 13.39 -37.34 47.32
N PRO A 98 13.20 -37.60 48.64
CA PRO A 98 13.23 -36.57 49.67
C PRO A 98 14.60 -35.86 49.79
N GLY A 99 14.59 -34.61 50.27
CA GLY A 99 15.77 -33.73 50.28
C GLY A 99 16.97 -34.19 51.12
N TRP A 100 16.81 -35.15 52.04
CA TRP A 100 17.91 -35.74 52.82
C TRP A 100 18.83 -36.64 51.97
N PHE A 101 18.43 -36.96 50.73
CA PHE A 101 19.15 -37.83 49.79
C PHE A 101 20.15 -37.07 48.88
N PHE A 102 21.04 -36.25 49.48
CA PHE A 102 22.23 -35.62 48.87
C PHE A 102 22.12 -35.20 47.38
N GLY A 103 21.04 -34.51 47.00
CA GLY A 103 20.91 -33.93 45.65
C GLY A 103 20.66 -34.91 44.50
N LEU A 104 20.47 -36.21 44.77
CA LEU A 104 20.26 -37.24 43.75
C LEU A 104 19.01 -36.98 42.87
N LYS A 105 18.03 -36.20 43.36
CA LYS A 105 16.86 -35.79 42.57
C LYS A 105 17.20 -34.98 41.31
N TYR A 106 18.38 -34.35 41.25
CA TYR A 106 18.84 -33.57 40.11
C TYR A 106 19.68 -34.39 39.13
N LEU A 107 20.26 -35.51 39.58
CA LEU A 107 20.96 -36.45 38.70
C LEU A 107 19.97 -37.38 37.96
N PHE A 108 18.85 -37.72 38.60
CA PHE A 108 17.85 -38.65 38.05
C PHE A 108 16.64 -37.97 37.42
N GLY A 109 16.60 -36.64 37.39
CA GLY A 109 15.51 -35.91 36.76
C GLY A 109 15.92 -34.51 36.30
N TYR A 110 15.40 -34.11 35.15
CA TYR A 110 15.57 -32.78 34.58
C TYR A 110 14.21 -32.11 34.39
N ASN A 111 14.21 -30.79 34.39
CA ASN A 111 13.03 -30.00 34.06
C ASN A 111 13.14 -29.55 32.59
N SER A 112 12.08 -29.76 31.83
CA SER A 112 11.85 -29.20 30.50
C SER A 112 10.84 -28.07 30.67
N THR A 113 11.20 -26.85 30.30
CA THR A 113 10.28 -25.72 30.32
C THR A 113 10.02 -25.31 28.88
N ASP A 114 8.79 -25.50 28.43
CA ASP A 114 8.35 -25.08 27.09
C ASP A 114 7.56 -23.77 27.25
N LYS A 115 8.09 -22.67 26.69
CA LYS A 115 7.45 -21.34 26.71
C LYS A 115 6.99 -20.99 25.30
N ILE A 116 5.69 -20.73 25.13
CA ILE A 116 5.08 -20.33 23.86
C ILE A 116 4.48 -18.94 24.05
N GLU A 117 5.00 -17.96 23.31
CA GLU A 117 4.51 -16.58 23.29
C GLU A 117 3.85 -16.30 21.95
N ASN A 118 2.61 -15.80 21.97
CA ASN A 118 1.93 -15.34 20.78
C ASN A 118 1.50 -13.89 20.99
N GLU A 119 2.04 -12.99 20.17
CA GLU A 119 1.79 -11.55 20.21
C GLU A 119 1.24 -11.07 18.87
N LEU A 120 0.36 -10.07 18.91
CA LEU A 120 -0.14 -9.36 17.73
C LEU A 120 -0.05 -7.86 18.03
N VAL A 121 0.77 -7.13 17.26
CA VAL A 121 0.92 -5.68 17.35
C VAL A 121 0.59 -5.09 15.99
N ILE A 122 -0.23 -4.05 15.97
CA ILE A 122 -0.72 -3.43 14.75
C ILE A 122 -0.31 -1.96 14.77
N ILE A 123 0.37 -1.50 13.73
CA ILE A 123 0.73 -0.09 13.54
C ILE A 123 0.08 0.35 12.25
N ILE A 124 -0.72 1.42 12.32
CA ILE A 124 -1.49 1.92 11.19
C ILE A 124 -1.23 3.41 11.03
N GLN A 125 -1.01 3.82 9.78
CA GLN A 125 -0.93 5.20 9.34
C GLN A 125 -1.99 5.42 8.25
N ALA A 126 -2.65 6.57 8.29
CA ALA A 126 -3.63 6.95 7.28
C ALA A 126 -3.30 8.33 6.70
N GLU A 127 -3.50 8.50 5.40
CA GLU A 127 -3.24 9.73 4.66
C GLU A 127 -4.43 10.02 3.73
N LEU A 128 -4.80 11.29 3.62
CA LEU A 128 -5.84 11.77 2.73
C LEU A 128 -5.27 11.96 1.32
N GLU A 129 -5.98 11.41 0.34
CA GLU A 129 -5.64 11.62 -1.06
C GLU A 129 -5.99 13.04 -1.52
N LYS A 130 -5.14 13.58 -2.39
CA LYS A 130 -5.34 14.90 -3.00
C LYS A 130 -6.70 15.02 -3.69
N THR A 131 -7.28 16.21 -3.62
CA THR A 131 -8.55 16.51 -4.29
C THR A 131 -8.44 16.33 -5.81
N LEU A 132 -9.56 16.06 -6.48
CA LEU A 132 -9.58 15.93 -7.95
C LEU A 132 -9.11 17.22 -8.64
N SER A 133 -9.49 18.37 -8.09
CA SER A 133 -9.11 19.70 -8.59
C SER A 133 -7.60 19.91 -8.54
N GLU A 134 -6.94 19.57 -7.44
CA GLU A 134 -5.49 19.66 -7.30
C GLU A 134 -4.77 18.73 -8.28
N ARG A 135 -5.21 17.48 -8.39
CA ARG A 135 -4.63 16.52 -9.34
C ARG A 135 -4.78 16.98 -10.80
N MET A 136 -5.92 17.58 -11.14
CA MET A 136 -6.15 18.13 -12.47
C MET A 136 -5.20 19.31 -12.75
N ASN A 137 -5.06 20.23 -11.79
CA ASN A 137 -4.14 21.37 -11.91
C ASN A 137 -2.68 20.93 -12.01
N GLU A 138 -2.24 19.94 -11.23
CA GLU A 138 -0.89 19.37 -11.35
C GLU A 138 -0.65 18.77 -12.74
N LYS A 139 -1.63 18.03 -13.27
CA LYS A 139 -1.56 17.44 -14.62
C LYS A 139 -1.56 18.49 -15.74
N LEU A 140 -2.26 19.60 -15.55
CA LEU A 140 -2.25 20.73 -16.49
C LEU A 140 -0.91 21.46 -16.46
N LYS A 141 -0.35 21.70 -15.26
CA LYS A 141 0.99 22.29 -15.09
C LYS A 141 2.08 21.44 -15.76
N SER A 142 2.05 20.13 -15.55
CA SER A 142 3.05 19.23 -16.15
C SER A 142 2.94 19.15 -17.67
N LYS A 143 1.72 19.15 -18.24
CA LYS A 143 1.55 19.27 -19.70
C LYS A 143 2.04 20.62 -20.24
N GLY A 144 1.77 21.70 -19.51
CA GLY A 144 2.22 23.05 -19.87
C GLY A 144 3.74 23.14 -19.96
N SER A 145 4.46 22.57 -18.98
CA SER A 145 5.93 22.55 -19.00
C SER A 145 6.48 21.68 -20.12
N ILE A 146 5.89 20.51 -20.38
CA ILE A 146 6.28 19.65 -21.51
C ILE A 146 6.11 20.39 -22.85
N LEU A 147 4.99 21.08 -23.03
CA LEU A 147 4.74 21.88 -24.24
C LEU A 147 5.73 23.03 -24.38
N ALA A 148 6.05 23.72 -23.28
CA ALA A 148 7.04 24.80 -23.27
C ALA A 148 8.45 24.30 -23.62
N ASP A 149 8.84 23.14 -23.10
CA ASP A 149 10.11 22.49 -23.41
C ASP A 149 10.19 22.08 -24.88
N SER A 150 9.13 21.47 -25.43
CA SER A 150 9.05 21.13 -26.86
C SER A 150 9.18 22.36 -27.75
N ARG A 151 8.50 23.48 -27.40
CA ARG A 151 8.59 24.73 -28.15
C ARG A 151 9.99 25.34 -28.14
N SER A 152 10.68 25.29 -26.99
CA SER A 152 12.03 25.83 -26.84
C SER A 152 13.05 25.03 -27.66
N ARG A 153 12.94 23.70 -27.66
CA ARG A 153 13.78 22.84 -28.51
C ARG A 153 13.59 23.13 -30.00
N PHE A 154 12.33 23.25 -30.42
CA PHE A 154 12.00 23.57 -31.82
C PHE A 154 12.56 24.93 -32.24
N ARG A 155 12.48 25.96 -31.37
CA ARG A 155 13.10 27.26 -31.62
C ARG A 155 14.61 27.16 -31.81
N ASN A 156 15.30 26.49 -30.90
CA ASN A 156 16.75 26.34 -30.97
C ASN A 156 17.20 25.55 -32.22
N GLU A 157 16.42 24.55 -32.62
CA GLU A 157 16.67 23.79 -33.84
C GLU A 157 16.45 24.64 -35.10
N MET A 158 15.39 25.45 -35.14
CA MET A 158 15.16 26.40 -36.23
C MET A 158 16.26 27.45 -36.33
N ASP A 159 16.70 28.03 -35.20
CA ASP A 159 17.80 28.99 -35.17
C ASP A 159 19.09 28.36 -35.72
N TYR A 160 19.38 27.10 -35.39
CA TYR A 160 20.52 26.36 -35.93
C TYR A 160 20.43 26.10 -37.44
N VAL A 161 19.25 25.79 -37.95
CA VAL A 161 19.01 25.57 -39.38
C VAL A 161 19.10 26.89 -40.16
N MET A 162 18.56 27.98 -39.60
CA MET A 162 18.60 29.31 -40.21
C MET A 162 20.02 29.88 -40.26
N ASP A 163 20.82 29.69 -39.21
CA ASP A 163 22.23 30.09 -39.17
C ASP A 163 23.09 29.34 -40.20
N LYS A 164 22.73 28.08 -40.50
CA LYS A 164 23.42 27.24 -41.49
C LYS A 164 22.88 27.31 -42.91
N ALA A 165 21.73 27.95 -43.14
CA ALA A 165 21.17 28.11 -44.47
C ALA A 165 21.75 29.38 -45.12
N ASP A 166 22.61 29.21 -46.13
CA ASP A 166 23.06 30.34 -46.95
C ASP A 166 21.85 31.08 -47.57
N PRO A 167 21.87 32.42 -47.64
CA PRO A 167 20.72 33.18 -48.13
C PRO A 167 20.52 32.97 -49.62
N VAL A 168 19.47 32.24 -50.00
CA VAL A 168 18.99 32.19 -51.38
C VAL A 168 18.16 33.45 -51.64
N VAL A 169 18.77 34.46 -52.27
CA VAL A 169 18.06 35.64 -52.77
C VAL A 169 17.14 35.20 -53.92
N PRO A 170 15.82 35.33 -53.83
CA PRO A 170 14.94 35.02 -54.94
C PRO A 170 15.18 35.99 -56.11
N PRO A 171 15.15 35.53 -57.38
CA PRO A 171 15.38 36.42 -58.51
C PRO A 171 14.27 37.48 -58.59
N VAL A 172 14.69 38.74 -58.73
CA VAL A 172 13.80 39.88 -58.96
C VAL A 172 13.20 39.75 -60.37
N LEU A 173 11.86 39.74 -60.47
CA LEU A 173 11.16 39.83 -61.74
C LEU A 173 11.34 41.24 -62.32
N GLU A 174 12.11 41.39 -63.39
CA GLU A 174 12.19 42.64 -64.16
C GLU A 174 10.84 42.90 -64.86
N THR A 175 10.14 43.95 -64.46
CA THR A 175 8.96 44.44 -65.18
C THR A 175 9.41 45.26 -66.39
N VAL A 176 9.11 44.76 -67.60
CA VAL A 176 9.34 45.46 -68.87
C VAL A 176 8.45 46.71 -68.96
N PRO A 177 8.96 47.87 -69.42
CA PRO A 177 8.14 49.07 -69.60
C PRO A 177 7.28 48.94 -70.87
N ASP A 178 5.97 49.13 -70.72
CA ASP A 178 5.06 49.28 -71.87
C ASP A 178 5.01 50.75 -72.30
N SER A 179 5.18 50.97 -73.60
CA SER A 179 5.20 52.28 -74.24
C SER A 179 4.22 52.27 -75.39
N SER A 180 3.12 53.01 -75.28
CA SER A 180 2.61 53.92 -76.32
C SER A 180 1.29 54.55 -75.90
N SER A 181 1.13 55.78 -76.37
CA SER A 181 0.19 56.82 -76.02
C SER A 181 -1.15 56.75 -76.76
N THR A 182 -1.97 57.79 -76.52
CA THR A 182 -3.15 58.30 -77.25
C THR A 182 -4.50 57.67 -76.90
N ASP A 183 -5.60 58.40 -76.78
CA ASP A 183 -5.92 59.84 -76.62
C ASP A 183 -7.43 59.85 -76.33
N GLU A 184 -7.90 60.85 -75.57
CA GLU A 184 -9.28 61.36 -75.56
C GLU A 184 -10.37 60.34 -75.08
N GLU A 185 -11.51 60.70 -74.50
CA GLU A 185 -12.29 61.92 -74.45
C GLU A 185 -13.24 61.83 -73.24
N ALA A 186 -13.82 62.96 -72.88
CA ALA A 186 -14.68 63.20 -71.72
C ALA A 186 -15.98 62.36 -71.66
N ILE A 187 -16.64 62.36 -70.49
CA ILE A 187 -17.95 62.99 -70.21
C ILE A 187 -18.52 62.46 -68.86
N ASN A 188 -19.12 63.39 -68.11
CA ASN A 188 -19.99 63.28 -66.91
C ASN A 188 -20.95 62.06 -66.90
N GLU A 189 -21.46 61.53 -65.79
CA GLU A 189 -22.01 62.11 -64.53
C GLU A 189 -21.68 61.24 -63.30
#